data_AF-A0A925W902-F1
#
_entry.id   AF-A0A925W902-F1
#
_cell.length_a   1.000
_cell.length_b   1.000
_cell.length_c   1.000
_cell.angle_alpha   90.00
_cell.angle_beta   90.00
_cell.angle_gamma   90.00
#
_symmetry.space_group_name_H-M   'P 1'
#
loop_
_entity.id
_entity.type
_entity.pdbx_description
1 polymer ?
#
loop_
_entity_poly.entity_id
_entity_poly.type
_entity_poly.pdbx_seq_one_letter_code
_entity_poly.pdbx_strand_id
1 'polypeptide(L)'
;LQAAVFTLLAVAGRRAPDDAVLLGAPTVEVLVAVVGVTVVTMVLGLVISAFIDNADRGMPLLVLVLMLQLVVSGGLFPVHGRAVLEQLAWLVPSRWGFAMGASTLDLNLTTRGGPDALWEHTAGRWLLAAFMLTLIAAVLVTATALLLRRLDPIRARR
;
A
#
# COMPACT_ATOMS: atom_id res chain seq x y z
N LEU A 1 -14.29 -6.44 -0.01
CA LEU A 1 -15.57 -5.69 -0.05
C LEU A 1 -15.40 -4.23 0.39
N GLN A 2 -14.93 -3.93 1.61
CA GLN A 2 -14.76 -2.55 2.10
C GLN A 2 -13.94 -1.66 1.17
N ALA A 3 -12.81 -2.15 0.66
CA ALA A 3 -11.98 -1.45 -0.33
C ALA A 3 -12.76 -1.05 -1.60
N ALA A 4 -13.63 -1.95 -2.09
CA ALA A 4 -14.43 -1.68 -3.28
C ALA A 4 -15.49 -0.61 -3.01
N VAL A 5 -16.22 -0.72 -1.89
CA VAL A 5 -17.20 0.28 -1.47
C VAL A 5 -16.54 1.63 -1.28
N PHE A 6 -15.40 1.69 -0.60
CA PHE A 6 -14.64 2.92 -0.40
C PHE A 6 -14.19 3.55 -1.72
N THR A 7 -13.67 2.74 -2.66
CA THR A 7 -13.24 3.24 -3.97
C THR A 7 -14.41 3.80 -4.77
N LEU A 8 -15.54 3.08 -4.81
CA LEU A 8 -16.74 3.52 -5.52
C LEU A 8 -17.27 4.83 -4.92
N LEU A 9 -17.32 4.96 -3.60
CA LEU A 9 -17.70 6.22 -2.94
C LEU A 9 -16.70 7.35 -3.22
N ALA A 10 -15.40 7.05 -3.28
CA ALA A 10 -14.38 8.05 -3.57
C ALA A 10 -14.43 8.56 -5.01
N VAL A 11 -14.93 7.76 -5.95
CA VAL A 11 -15.09 8.14 -7.36
C VAL A 11 -16.51 8.70 -7.64
N ALA A 12 -17.49 8.33 -6.83
CA ALA A 12 -18.86 8.81 -6.97
C ALA A 12 -18.94 10.34 -6.95
N GLY A 13 -19.60 10.91 -7.97
CA GLY A 13 -19.75 12.36 -8.12
C GLY A 13 -18.53 13.09 -8.68
N ARG A 14 -17.43 12.38 -8.98
CA ARG A 14 -16.28 12.95 -9.70
C ARG A 14 -16.36 12.61 -11.18
N ARG A 15 -15.81 13.48 -12.03
CA ARG A 15 -15.58 13.14 -13.44
C ARG A 15 -14.66 11.93 -13.47
N ALA A 16 -15.04 10.91 -14.23
CA ALA A 16 -14.18 9.77 -14.44
C ALA A 16 -12.84 10.28 -15.00
N PRO A 17 -11.69 9.73 -14.58
CA PRO A 17 -10.42 10.08 -15.18
C PRO A 17 -10.51 9.87 -16.69
N ASP A 18 -9.97 10.81 -17.46
CA ASP A 18 -10.17 10.83 -18.92
C ASP A 18 -9.42 9.69 -19.62
N ASP A 19 -8.35 9.17 -19.01
CA ASP A 19 -7.50 8.13 -19.62
C ASP A 19 -7.02 7.06 -18.64
N ALA A 20 -6.89 5.83 -19.16
CA ALA A 20 -6.46 4.65 -18.41
C ALA A 20 -5.04 4.26 -18.84
N VAL A 21 -4.24 3.75 -17.91
CA VAL A 21 -2.82 3.48 -18.17
C VAL A 21 -2.58 2.07 -18.74
N LEU A 22 -3.42 1.10 -18.37
CA LEU A 22 -3.23 -0.32 -18.69
C LEU A 22 -4.54 -1.08 -18.97
N LEU A 23 -5.53 -0.99 -18.09
CA LEU A 23 -6.73 -1.84 -18.08
C LEU A 23 -7.87 -1.28 -18.94
N GLY A 24 -7.67 -0.12 -19.58
CA GLY A 24 -8.68 0.54 -20.41
C GLY A 24 -9.84 1.18 -19.63
N ALA A 25 -9.88 1.01 -18.31
CA ALA A 25 -10.86 1.61 -17.40
C ALA A 25 -10.15 2.18 -16.16
N PRO A 26 -10.05 3.51 -16.01
CA PRO A 26 -9.28 4.12 -14.93
C PRO A 26 -9.85 3.80 -13.54
N THR A 27 -11.18 3.68 -13.45
CA THR A 27 -11.88 3.29 -12.22
C THR A 27 -11.51 1.88 -11.77
N VAL A 28 -11.28 0.97 -12.72
CA VAL A 28 -10.84 -0.41 -12.45
C VAL A 28 -9.39 -0.44 -11.98
N GLU A 29 -8.51 0.35 -12.58
CA GLU A 29 -7.11 0.46 -12.14
C GLU A 29 -6.99 1.00 -10.73
N VAL A 30 -7.73 2.06 -10.40
CA VAL A 30 -7.78 2.61 -9.05
C VAL A 30 -8.37 1.58 -8.08
N LEU A 31 -9.42 0.86 -8.47
CA LEU A 31 -9.99 -0.21 -7.65
C LEU A 31 -8.96 -1.31 -7.37
N VAL A 32 -8.21 -1.74 -8.39
CA VAL A 32 -7.14 -2.74 -8.24
C VAL A 32 -6.04 -2.22 -7.31
N ALA A 33 -5.63 -0.96 -7.46
CA ALA A 33 -4.64 -0.34 -6.58
C ALA A 33 -5.11 -0.32 -5.11
N VAL A 34 -6.35 0.11 -4.86
CA VAL A 34 -6.93 0.19 -3.50
C VAL A 34 -7.14 -1.20 -2.90
N VAL A 35 -7.62 -2.17 -3.67
CA VAL A 35 -7.78 -3.55 -3.22
C VAL A 35 -6.41 -4.16 -2.90
N GLY A 36 -5.44 -4.00 -3.80
CA GLY A 36 -4.08 -4.50 -3.62
C GLY A 36 -3.46 -4.00 -2.32
N VAL A 37 -3.42 -2.67 -2.13
CA VAL A 37 -2.83 -2.08 -0.93
C VAL A 37 -3.57 -2.49 0.35
N THR A 38 -4.91 -2.58 0.29
CA THR A 38 -5.72 -3.02 1.44
C THR A 38 -5.35 -4.44 1.87
N VAL A 39 -5.22 -5.37 0.90
CA VAL A 39 -4.86 -6.75 1.19
C VAL A 39 -3.45 -6.82 1.78
N VAL A 40 -2.47 -6.12 1.21
CA VAL A 40 -1.09 -6.17 1.71
C VAL A 40 -0.98 -5.55 3.11
N THR A 41 -1.63 -4.41 3.36
CA THR A 41 -1.66 -3.79 4.69
C THR A 41 -2.42 -4.64 5.71
N MET A 42 -3.45 -5.38 5.30
CA MET A 42 -4.12 -6.36 6.16
C MET A 42 -3.15 -7.47 6.60
N VAL A 43 -2.38 -8.04 5.67
CA VAL A 43 -1.36 -9.06 6.00
C VAL A 43 -0.28 -8.47 6.90
N LEU A 44 0.16 -7.22 6.67
CA LEU A 44 1.08 -6.53 7.56
C LEU A 44 0.54 -6.43 9.00
N GLY A 45 -0.74 -6.08 9.16
CA GLY A 45 -1.41 -6.07 10.46
C GLY A 45 -1.42 -7.45 11.13
N LEU A 46 -1.61 -8.52 10.37
CA LEU A 46 -1.52 -9.91 10.87
C LEU A 46 -0.11 -10.26 11.34
N VAL A 47 0.93 -9.89 10.58
CA VAL A 47 2.33 -10.08 10.98
C VAL A 47 2.60 -9.38 12.31
N ILE A 48 2.19 -8.12 12.43
CA ILE A 48 2.39 -7.33 13.66
C ILE A 48 1.64 -7.97 14.84
N SER A 49 0.39 -8.38 14.63
CA SER A 49 -0.41 -9.08 15.65
C SER A 49 0.26 -10.36 16.14
N ALA A 50 0.82 -11.17 15.23
CA ALA A 50 1.55 -12.39 15.58
C ALA A 50 2.87 -12.14 16.31
N PHE A 51 3.45 -10.94 16.19
CA PHE A 51 4.69 -10.55 16.88
C PHE A 51 4.48 -9.98 18.28
N ILE A 52 3.27 -9.51 18.61
CA ILE A 52 3.01 -8.86 19.89
C ILE A 52 2.43 -9.88 20.88
N ASP A 53 3.17 -10.11 21.97
CA ASP A 53 2.71 -11.03 23.03
C ASP A 53 1.62 -10.44 23.94
N ASN A 54 1.50 -9.10 23.99
CA ASN A 54 0.57 -8.38 24.87
C ASN A 54 -0.32 -7.39 24.09
N ALA A 55 -1.62 -7.68 24.02
CA ALA A 55 -2.60 -6.89 23.28
C ALA A 55 -2.63 -5.40 23.66
N ASP A 56 -2.39 -5.07 24.93
CA ASP A 56 -2.36 -3.67 25.42
C ASP A 56 -1.23 -2.84 24.80
N ARG A 57 -0.13 -3.48 24.41
CA ARG A 57 0.97 -2.83 23.67
C ARG A 57 0.74 -2.84 22.16
N GLY A 58 -0.18 -3.67 21.67
CA GLY A 58 -0.44 -3.84 20.25
C GLY A 58 -1.23 -2.69 19.63
N MET A 59 -2.18 -2.12 20.37
CA MET A 59 -2.98 -1.01 19.86
C MET A 59 -2.14 0.22 19.52
N PRO A 60 -1.24 0.73 20.40
CA PRO A 60 -0.40 1.88 20.06
C PRO A 60 0.55 1.60 18.88
N LEU A 61 1.09 0.38 18.80
CA LEU A 61 2.04 0.02 17.75
C LEU A 61 1.37 -0.01 16.36
N LEU A 62 0.17 -0.60 16.27
CA LEU A 62 -0.58 -0.62 15.03
C LEU A 62 -0.90 0.79 14.53
N VAL A 63 -1.31 1.69 15.42
CA VAL A 63 -1.54 3.10 15.09
C VAL A 63 -0.27 3.74 14.54
N LEU A 64 0.88 3.54 15.20
CA LEU A 64 2.15 4.10 14.75
C LEU A 64 2.53 3.60 13.34
N VAL A 65 2.33 2.31 13.07
CA VAL A 65 2.61 1.73 11.75
C VAL A 65 1.68 2.29 10.68
N LEU A 66 0.40 2.50 10.99
CA LEU A 66 -0.55 3.12 10.07
C LEU A 66 -0.20 4.59 9.79
N MET A 67 0.21 5.33 10.82
CA MET A 67 0.68 6.72 10.66
C MET A 67 1.94 6.79 9.81
N LEU A 68 2.90 5.87 10.02
CA LEU A 68 4.08 5.77 9.18
C LEU A 68 3.71 5.46 7.72
N GLN A 69 2.81 4.49 7.49
CA GLN A 69 2.33 4.19 6.14
C GLN A 69 1.71 5.41 5.44
N LEU A 70 0.92 6.18 6.18
CA LEU A 70 0.26 7.37 5.66
C LEU A 70 1.27 8.47 5.32
N VAL A 71 2.24 8.74 6.21
CA VAL A 71 3.31 9.73 5.99
C VAL A 71 4.19 9.35 4.80
N VAL A 72 4.51 8.07 4.65
CA VAL A 72 5.47 7.55 3.66
C VAL A 72 4.80 7.15 2.34
N SER A 73 3.48 7.31 2.21
CA SER A 73 2.73 7.01 0.98
C SER A 73 3.14 7.89 -0.22
N GLY A 74 3.70 9.07 0.03
CA GLY A 74 3.99 10.09 -0.98
C GLY A 74 2.83 11.07 -1.23
N GLY A 75 1.63 10.79 -0.72
CA GLY A 75 0.46 11.66 -0.94
C GLY A 75 0.42 12.91 -0.07
N LEU A 76 0.94 12.84 1.17
CA LEU A 76 0.92 13.98 2.11
C LEU A 76 2.18 14.85 2.04
N PHE A 77 3.32 14.22 1.78
CA PHE A 77 4.61 14.88 1.67
C PHE A 77 5.39 14.26 0.50
N PRO A 78 6.17 15.07 -0.24
CA PRO A 78 7.06 14.52 -1.25
C PRO A 78 8.10 13.63 -0.57
N VAL A 79 8.06 12.34 -0.93
CA VAL A 79 9.00 11.32 -0.44
C VAL A 79 10.27 11.28 -1.28
N HIS A 80 10.15 11.58 -2.58
CA HIS A 80 11.27 11.60 -3.51
C HIS A 80 12.29 12.70 -3.18
N GLY A 81 13.57 12.44 -3.46
CA GLY A 81 14.66 13.39 -3.22
C GLY A 81 15.15 13.42 -1.76
N ARG A 82 14.67 12.51 -0.90
CA ARG A 82 15.08 12.36 0.50
C ARG A 82 15.67 10.98 0.71
N ALA A 83 16.99 10.86 0.68
CA ALA A 83 17.71 9.57 0.66
C ALA A 83 17.21 8.54 1.70
N VAL A 84 17.04 8.95 2.97
CA VAL A 84 16.57 8.04 4.03
C VAL A 84 15.09 7.70 3.89
N LEU A 85 14.25 8.71 3.59
CA LEU A 85 12.81 8.52 3.51
C LEU A 85 12.41 7.67 2.30
N GLU A 86 13.12 7.84 1.19
CA GLU A 86 12.92 7.11 -0.05
C GLU A 86 13.24 5.61 0.10
N GLN A 87 14.35 5.29 0.77
CA GLN A 87 14.71 3.90 1.08
C GLN A 87 13.68 3.23 1.98
N LEU A 88 13.22 3.94 3.02
CA LEU A 88 12.17 3.42 3.89
C LEU A 88 10.87 3.19 3.12
N ALA A 89 10.52 4.12 2.23
CA ALA A 89 9.28 4.05 1.45
C ALA A 89 9.18 2.84 0.53
N TRP A 90 10.31 2.30 0.07
CA TRP A 90 10.31 1.10 -0.77
C TRP A 90 9.77 -0.14 -0.04
N LEU A 91 9.84 -0.18 1.29
CA LEU A 91 9.30 -1.29 2.09
C LEU A 91 7.83 -1.10 2.47
N VAL A 92 7.28 0.10 2.25
CA VAL A 92 5.95 0.46 2.72
C VAL A 92 4.92 0.17 1.62
N PRO A 93 3.94 -0.72 1.85
CA PRO A 93 2.97 -1.09 0.81
C PRO A 93 2.12 0.10 0.34
N SER A 94 1.85 1.07 1.23
CA SER A 94 1.10 2.29 0.89
C SER A 94 1.78 3.13 -0.20
N ARG A 95 3.13 3.13 -0.27
CA ARG A 95 3.88 3.86 -1.30
C ARG A 95 3.59 3.32 -2.69
N TRP A 96 3.61 2.00 -2.84
CA TRP A 96 3.37 1.32 -4.12
C TRP A 96 1.89 1.37 -4.52
N GLY A 97 0.98 1.12 -3.57
CA GLY A 97 -0.45 1.26 -3.82
C GLY A 97 -0.86 2.67 -4.22
N PHE A 98 -0.30 3.68 -3.56
CA PHE A 98 -0.52 5.09 -3.93
C PHE A 98 0.07 5.41 -5.30
N ALA A 99 1.27 4.93 -5.62
CA ALA A 99 1.89 5.12 -6.93
C ALA A 99 1.05 4.53 -8.08
N MET A 100 0.44 3.36 -7.91
CA MET A 100 -0.48 2.79 -8.90
C MET A 100 -1.64 3.74 -9.21
N GLY A 101 -2.37 4.20 -8.18
CA GLY A 101 -3.47 5.14 -8.36
C GLY A 101 -3.00 6.51 -8.88
N ALA A 102 -1.84 6.98 -8.44
CA ALA A 102 -1.27 8.25 -8.87
C ALA A 102 -0.85 8.23 -10.34
N SER A 103 -0.29 7.12 -10.83
CA SER A 103 0.01 6.94 -12.25
C SER A 103 -1.26 6.89 -13.09
N THR A 104 -2.33 6.20 -12.66
CA THR A 104 -3.62 6.20 -13.35
C THR A 104 -4.25 7.59 -13.44
N LEU A 105 -4.15 8.39 -12.37
CA LEU A 105 -4.80 9.70 -12.29
C LEU A 105 -3.90 10.87 -12.73
N ASP A 106 -2.68 10.57 -13.19
CA ASP A 106 -1.65 11.55 -13.55
C ASP A 106 -1.49 12.68 -12.52
N LEU A 107 -1.28 12.29 -11.25
CA LEU A 107 -1.22 13.26 -10.14
C LEU A 107 0.00 14.21 -10.22
N ASN A 108 0.96 13.92 -11.09
CA ASN A 108 2.09 14.81 -11.37
C ASN A 108 1.65 16.16 -11.93
N LEU A 109 0.49 16.25 -12.58
CA LEU A 109 -0.04 17.53 -13.08
C LEU A 109 -0.57 18.44 -11.96
N THR A 110 -0.93 17.88 -10.80
CA THR A 110 -1.59 18.61 -9.71
C THR A 110 -0.73 18.73 -8.45
N THR A 111 0.37 17.98 -8.38
CA THR A 111 1.24 17.98 -7.19
C THR A 111 1.96 19.31 -6.99
N ARG A 112 1.94 19.81 -5.74
CA ARG A 112 2.71 20.99 -5.32
C ARG A 112 4.14 20.65 -4.89
N GLY A 113 4.43 19.36 -4.68
CA GLY A 113 5.71 18.87 -4.15
C GLY A 113 6.78 18.58 -5.19
N GLY A 114 6.52 18.89 -6.46
CA GLY A 114 7.35 18.47 -7.59
C GLY A 114 6.94 17.11 -8.16
N PRO A 115 7.29 16.81 -9.42
CA PRO A 115 6.94 15.55 -10.07
C PRO A 115 7.67 14.37 -9.43
N ASP A 116 6.94 13.28 -9.24
CA ASP A 116 7.45 12.00 -8.76
C ASP A 116 7.53 11.01 -9.93
N ALA A 117 8.70 10.43 -10.16
CA ALA A 117 8.91 9.47 -11.25
C ALA A 117 8.00 8.24 -11.14
N LEU A 118 7.55 7.88 -9.93
CA LEU A 118 6.61 6.77 -9.72
C LEU A 118 5.17 7.11 -10.13
N TRP A 119 4.84 8.38 -10.34
CA TRP A 119 3.50 8.84 -10.71
C TRP A 119 3.37 9.13 -12.21
N GLU A 120 4.41 8.88 -13.00
CA GLU A 120 4.34 9.03 -14.46
C GLU A 120 3.21 8.16 -15.02
N HIS A 121 2.34 8.77 -15.82
CA HIS A 121 1.18 8.13 -16.45
C HIS A 121 1.61 7.13 -17.53
N THR A 122 2.16 5.99 -17.11
CA THR A 122 2.72 4.96 -17.99
C THR A 122 2.48 3.56 -17.43
N ALA A 123 2.18 2.62 -18.33
CA ALA A 123 1.95 1.20 -17.98
C ALA A 123 3.16 0.59 -17.25
N GLY A 124 4.37 1.02 -17.62
CA GLY A 124 5.61 0.55 -17.00
C GLY A 124 5.68 0.88 -15.50
N ARG A 125 5.37 2.12 -15.10
CA ARG A 125 5.38 2.52 -13.68
C ARG A 125 4.26 1.85 -12.89
N TRP A 126 3.07 1.76 -13.49
CA TRP A 126 1.95 1.07 -12.87
C TRP A 126 2.28 -0.41 -12.59
N LEU A 127 2.84 -1.11 -13.58
CA LEU A 127 3.25 -2.51 -13.45
C LEU A 127 4.40 -2.70 -12.46
N LEU A 128 5.38 -1.79 -12.45
CA LEU A 128 6.46 -1.82 -11.46
C LEU A 128 5.91 -1.69 -10.05
N ALA A 129 4.98 -0.76 -9.83
CA ALA A 129 4.34 -0.58 -8.52
C ALA A 129 3.51 -1.81 -8.11
N ALA A 130 2.73 -2.39 -9.04
CA ALA A 130 1.99 -3.63 -8.81
C ALA A 130 2.91 -4.82 -8.48
N PHE A 131 4.03 -4.94 -9.19
CA PHE A 131 5.05 -5.96 -8.95
C PHE A 131 5.67 -5.84 -7.57
N MET A 132 6.11 -4.63 -7.18
CA MET A 132 6.71 -4.38 -5.87
C MET A 132 5.71 -4.60 -4.73
N LEU A 133 4.45 -4.19 -4.92
CA LEU A 133 3.39 -4.44 -3.96
C LEU A 133 3.15 -5.95 -3.75
N THR A 134 3.18 -6.72 -4.85
CA THR A 134 3.02 -8.18 -4.81
C THR A 134 4.23 -8.86 -4.17
N LEU A 135 5.45 -8.36 -4.42
CA LEU A 135 6.67 -8.82 -3.77
C LEU A 135 6.59 -8.62 -2.23
N ILE A 136 6.17 -7.44 -1.78
CA ILE A 136 5.95 -7.15 -0.36
C ILE A 136 4.89 -8.09 0.21
N ALA A 137 3.79 -8.31 -0.52
CA ALA A 137 2.74 -9.25 -0.11
C ALA A 137 3.30 -10.66 0.10
N ALA A 138 4.08 -11.16 -0.85
CA ALA A 138 4.68 -12.50 -0.78
C ALA A 138 5.62 -12.62 0.43
N VAL A 139 6.44 -11.60 0.69
CA VAL A 139 7.33 -11.55 1.86
C VAL A 139 6.52 -11.57 3.16
N LEU A 140 5.48 -10.75 3.28
CA LEU A 140 4.64 -10.67 4.48
C LEU A 140 3.83 -11.95 4.73
N VAL A 141 3.30 -12.56 3.67
CA VAL A 141 2.61 -13.86 3.76
C VAL A 141 3.58 -14.94 4.22
N THR A 142 4.79 -14.98 3.65
CA THR A 142 5.84 -15.92 4.08
C THR A 142 6.23 -15.69 5.53
N ALA A 143 6.42 -14.44 5.96
CA ALA A 143 6.70 -14.09 7.34
C ALA A 143 5.57 -14.54 8.28
N THR A 144 4.31 -14.29 7.91
CA THR A 144 3.13 -14.75 8.66
C THR A 144 3.13 -16.27 8.82
N ALA A 145 3.35 -17.01 7.74
CA ALA A 145 3.39 -18.47 7.76
C ALA A 145 4.53 -19.00 8.66
N LEU A 146 5.70 -18.37 8.63
CA LEU A 146 6.82 -18.73 9.50
C LEU A 146 6.55 -18.44 10.98
N LEU A 147 5.91 -17.30 11.29
CA LEU A 147 5.55 -16.94 12.66
C LEU A 147 4.49 -17.87 13.24
N LEU A 148 3.45 -18.20 12.46
CA LEU A 148 2.43 -19.16 12.87
C LEU A 148 3.05 -20.55 13.16
N ARG A 149 3.93 -21.03 12.27
CA ARG A 149 4.68 -22.27 12.49
C ARG A 149 5.57 -22.24 13.73
N ARG A 150 6.00 -21.07 14.22
CA ARG A 150 6.75 -20.93 15.48
C ARG A 150 5.87 -20.91 16.72
N LEU A 151 4.61 -20.47 16.59
CA LEU A 151 3.64 -20.43 17.69
C LEU A 151 2.99 -21.80 17.96
N ASP A 152 2.73 -22.58 16.90
CA ASP A 152 2.21 -23.95 17.00
C ASP A 152 3.02 -24.89 17.91
N PRO A 153 4.37 -24.97 17.85
CA PRO A 153 5.16 -25.85 18.71
C PRO A 153 5.15 -25.42 20.19
N ILE A 154 4.84 -24.16 20.49
CA ILE A 154 4.74 -23.66 21.88
C ILE A 154 3.41 -24.08 22.51
N ARG A 155 2.30 -24.05 21.74
CA ARG A 155 0.99 -24.55 22.21
C ARG A 155 0.97 -26.05 22.41
N ALA A 156 1.70 -26.83 21.62
CA ALA A 156 1.80 -28.29 21.80
C ALA A 156 2.51 -28.73 23.10
N ARG A 157 3.14 -27.81 23.84
CA ARG A 157 3.85 -28.07 25.11
C ARG A 157 3.13 -27.57 26.37
N ARG A 158 1.99 -26.87 26.23
CA ARG A 158 1.14 -26.43 27.35
C ARG A 158 -0.09 -27.32 27.47
#